data_AF-A0A0B1S5Z2-F1
#
_entry.id   AF-A0A0B1S5Z2-F1
#
_cell.length_a   1.000
_cell.length_b   1.000
_cell.length_c   1.000
_cell.angle_alpha   90.00
_cell.angle_beta   90.00
_cell.angle_gamma   90.00
#
_symmetry.space_group_name_H-M   'P 1'
#
loop_
_entity.id
_entity.type
_entity.pdbx_description
1 polymer ?
#
loop_
_entity_poly.entity_id
_entity_poly.type
_entity_poly.pdbx_seq_one_letter_code
_entity_poly.pdbx_strand_id
1 'polypeptide(L)'
;MAEHGMRYGLLSPPYYDTDLRAMEDEEYARTFCSAYLDQLYKDHDSEAKLKSQFLTGNREEDLCRLMAEGRRYLGLPHLFWGLWNMICAQVIARLMVSRKITVSEGLELVVLSGKDIANL
;
A
#
# COMPACT_ATOMS: atom_id res chain seq x y z
N MET A 1 3.71 3.25 7.81
CA MET A 1 2.69 3.68 8.79
C MET A 1 1.31 3.22 8.38
N ALA A 2 0.72 3.72 7.29
CA ALA A 2 -0.61 3.29 6.84
C ALA A 2 -0.78 1.76 6.74
N GLU A 3 0.08 1.06 5.99
CA GLU A 3 0.01 -0.42 5.90
C GLU A 3 0.33 -1.15 7.21
N HIS A 4 1.03 -0.50 8.15
CA HIS A 4 1.33 -1.14 9.45
C HIS A 4 0.06 -1.38 10.26
N GLY A 5 -0.95 -0.51 10.12
CA GLY A 5 -2.26 -0.71 10.71
C GLY A 5 -3.23 -1.51 9.84
N MET A 6 -2.82 -2.02 8.67
CA MET A 6 -3.70 -2.84 7.83
C MET A 6 -3.50 -4.32 8.13
N ARG A 7 -4.60 -5.03 8.39
CA ARG A 7 -4.60 -6.50 8.54
C ARG A 7 -5.42 -7.11 7.43
N TYR A 8 -4.77 -7.88 6.55
CA TYR A 8 -5.43 -8.59 5.45
C TYR A 8 -5.53 -10.09 5.75
N GLY A 9 -6.39 -10.79 5.00
CA GLY A 9 -6.48 -12.26 5.05
C GLY A 9 -7.35 -12.79 6.19
N LEU A 10 -8.29 -11.97 6.69
CA LEU A 10 -9.27 -12.44 7.66
C LEU A 10 -10.25 -13.42 7.02
N LEU A 11 -10.76 -14.37 7.79
CA LEU A 11 -11.66 -15.43 7.29
C LEU A 11 -13.10 -14.95 7.08
N SER A 12 -13.47 -13.83 7.68
CA SER A 12 -14.82 -13.25 7.60
C SER A 12 -14.82 -11.91 6.87
N PRO A 13 -15.90 -11.59 6.13
CA PRO A 13 -16.09 -10.26 5.56
C PRO A 13 -15.90 -9.15 6.62
N PRO A 14 -15.27 -8.02 6.27
CA PRO A 14 -14.83 -7.61 4.94
C PRO A 14 -13.45 -8.16 4.50
N TYR A 15 -12.93 -9.19 5.18
CA TYR A 15 -11.64 -9.87 4.91
C TYR A 15 -10.38 -9.02 5.22
N TYR A 16 -10.57 -7.84 5.77
CA TYR A 16 -9.52 -6.97 6.30
C TYR A 16 -9.99 -6.24 7.56
N ASP A 17 -9.03 -5.72 8.33
CA ASP A 17 -9.25 -4.87 9.50
C ASP A 17 -8.21 -3.76 9.54
N THR A 18 -8.52 -2.68 10.27
CA THR A 18 -7.72 -1.46 10.32
C THR A 18 -7.49 -1.03 11.76
N ASP A 19 -6.22 -0.98 12.18
CA ASP A 19 -5.79 -0.45 13.46
C ASP A 19 -5.17 0.94 13.30
N LEU A 20 -5.98 1.96 13.57
CA LEU A 20 -5.55 3.37 13.48
C LEU A 20 -4.43 3.70 14.48
N ARG A 21 -4.37 3.03 15.64
CA ARG A 21 -3.33 3.29 16.65
C ARG A 21 -1.98 2.83 16.13
N ALA A 22 -1.95 1.67 15.48
CA ALA A 22 -0.74 1.18 14.81
C ALA A 22 -0.33 2.08 13.62
N MET A 23 -1.29 2.72 12.93
CA MET A 23 -0.95 3.66 11.85
C MET A 23 -0.28 4.94 12.36
N GLU A 24 -0.62 5.39 13.57
CA GLU A 24 -0.12 6.62 14.18
C GLU A 24 0.99 6.38 15.23
N ASP A 25 1.55 5.17 15.27
CA ASP A 25 2.62 4.81 16.20
C ASP A 25 3.89 5.64 15.93
N GLU A 26 4.17 6.57 16.86
CA GLU A 26 5.29 7.48 16.78
C GLU A 26 6.64 6.81 17.04
N GLU A 27 6.67 5.75 17.85
CA GLU A 27 7.90 4.98 18.12
C GLU A 27 8.30 4.17 16.89
N TYR A 28 7.31 3.53 16.25
CA TYR A 28 7.52 2.86 14.96
C TYR A 28 7.96 3.85 13.89
N ALA A 29 7.29 5.01 13.78
CA ALA A 29 7.65 6.06 12.83
C ALA A 29 9.08 6.54 13.03
N ARG A 30 9.48 6.81 14.28
CA ARG A 30 10.84 7.22 14.64
C ARG A 30 11.85 6.16 14.26
N THR A 31 11.59 4.89 14.59
CA THR A 31 12.49 3.78 14.28
C THR A 31 12.70 3.62 12.78
N PHE A 32 11.60 3.61 12.01
CA PHE A 32 11.64 3.48 10.56
C PHE A 32 12.36 4.66 9.89
N CYS A 33 11.96 5.89 10.22
CA CYS A 33 12.57 7.10 9.67
C CYS A 33 14.04 7.22 10.06
N SER A 34 14.41 6.85 11.29
CA SER A 34 15.79 6.82 11.76
C SER A 34 16.65 5.86 10.94
N ALA A 35 16.19 4.61 10.75
CA ALA A 35 16.92 3.62 9.97
C ALA A 35 17.11 4.04 8.50
N TYR A 36 16.06 4.63 7.90
CA TYR A 36 16.15 5.19 6.54
C TYR A 36 17.16 6.33 6.45
N LEU A 37 17.13 7.25 7.41
CA LEU A 37 18.05 8.38 7.47
C LEU A 37 19.50 7.91 7.67
N ASP A 38 19.74 6.92 8.52
CA ASP A 38 21.07 6.35 8.75
C ASP A 38 21.66 5.73 7.47
N GLN A 39 20.82 5.17 6.60
CA GLN A 39 21.25 4.67 5.30
C GLN A 39 21.59 5.81 4.33
N LEU A 40 20.73 6.84 4.27
CA LEU A 40 20.98 8.05 3.47
C LEU A 40 22.29 8.74 3.83
N TYR A 41 22.59 8.87 5.13
CA TYR A 41 23.83 9.51 5.59
C TYR A 41 25.08 8.68 5.26
N LYS A 42 24.99 7.33 5.26
CA LYS A 42 26.10 6.46 4.84
C LYS A 42 26.43 6.59 3.36
N ASP A 43 25.42 6.80 2.51
CA ASP A 43 25.61 6.86 1.06
C ASP A 43 26.06 8.25 0.57
N HIS A 44 26.01 9.27 1.45
CA HIS A 44 26.14 10.68 1.12
C HIS A 44 27.12 11.44 2.02
N ASP A 45 28.40 11.11 1.93
CA ASP A 45 29.49 11.74 2.70
C ASP A 45 29.89 13.16 2.26
N SER A 46 29.28 13.73 1.21
CA SER A 46 29.64 15.07 0.72
C SER A 46 28.50 16.07 0.83
N GLU A 47 28.83 17.32 1.15
CA GLU A 47 27.87 18.42 1.29
C GLU A 47 27.00 18.62 0.03
N ALA A 48 27.56 18.37 -1.16
CA ALA A 48 26.83 18.42 -2.42
C ALA A 48 25.79 17.29 -2.55
N LYS A 49 26.11 16.08 -2.09
CA LYS A 49 25.18 14.94 -2.08
C LYS A 49 24.08 15.11 -1.03
N LEU A 50 24.42 15.63 0.15
CA LEU A 50 23.44 15.97 1.19
C LEU A 50 22.42 16.99 0.68
N LYS A 51 22.87 18.08 0.04
CA LYS A 51 21.96 19.06 -0.57
C LYS A 51 21.06 18.46 -1.66
N SER A 52 21.56 17.52 -2.45
CA SER A 52 20.74 16.85 -3.47
C SER A 52 19.60 16.02 -2.88
N GLN A 53 19.78 15.51 -1.66
CA GLN A 53 18.77 14.76 -0.91
C GLN A 53 18.01 15.62 0.11
N PHE A 54 18.13 16.96 0.01
CA PHE A 54 17.50 17.91 0.94
C PHE A 54 17.88 17.70 2.42
N LEU A 55 19.03 17.10 2.69
CA LEU A 55 19.57 16.90 4.03
C LEU A 55 20.31 18.15 4.49
N THR A 56 20.07 18.54 5.74
CA THR A 56 20.70 19.72 6.36
C THR A 56 22.09 19.41 6.92
N GLY A 57 22.42 18.13 7.10
CA GLY A 57 23.61 17.67 7.83
C GLY A 57 23.37 17.59 9.34
N ASN A 58 22.23 18.10 9.84
CA ASN A 58 21.77 17.91 11.20
C ASN A 58 20.78 16.74 11.25
N ARG A 59 21.28 15.59 11.70
CA ARG A 59 20.53 14.33 11.71
C ARG A 59 19.18 14.43 12.44
N GLU A 60 19.14 15.08 13.61
CA GLU A 60 17.90 15.14 14.40
C GLU A 60 16.86 16.06 13.78
N GLU A 61 17.31 17.15 13.14
CA GLU A 61 16.46 18.07 12.40
C GLU A 61 15.86 17.39 11.16
N ASP A 62 16.68 16.68 10.40
CA ASP A 62 16.24 15.93 9.24
C ASP A 62 15.26 14.80 9.63
N LEU A 63 15.49 14.13 10.77
CA LEU A 63 14.57 13.12 11.31
C LEU A 63 13.21 13.73 11.69
N CYS A 64 13.21 14.84 12.42
CA CYS A 64 11.99 15.55 12.81
C CYS A 64 11.20 15.99 11.57
N ARG A 65 11.89 16.53 10.57
CA ARG A 65 11.29 16.94 9.30
C ARG A 65 10.70 15.77 8.53
N LEU A 66 11.44 14.67 8.41
CA LEU A 66 10.99 13.46 7.72
C LEU A 66 9.73 12.86 8.38
N MET A 67 9.70 12.80 9.71
CA MET A 67 8.52 12.34 10.45
C MET A 67 7.32 13.28 10.27
N ALA A 68 7.54 14.60 10.24
CA ALA A 68 6.48 15.58 10.00
C ALA A 68 5.92 15.48 8.58
N GLU A 69 6.77 15.35 7.57
CA GLU A 69 6.37 15.13 6.18
C GLU A 69 5.63 13.80 6.01
N GLY A 70 6.13 12.72 6.63
CA GLY A 70 5.46 11.41 6.62
C GLY A 70 4.05 11.44 7.18
N ARG A 71 3.82 12.18 8.28
CA ARG A 71 2.47 12.39 8.85
C ARG A 71 1.59 13.21 7.90
N ARG A 72 2.13 14.27 7.29
CA ARG A 72 1.40 15.13 6.35
C ARG A 72 0.87 14.36 5.13
N TYR A 73 1.66 13.41 4.62
CA TYR A 73 1.28 12.60 3.46
C TYR A 73 0.45 11.36 3.79
N LEU A 74 0.18 11.07 5.07
CA LEU A 74 -0.53 9.85 5.48
C LEU A 74 -1.93 9.72 4.86
N GLY A 75 -2.63 10.85 4.66
CA GLY A 75 -3.95 10.86 4.03
C GLY A 75 -3.95 10.56 2.53
N LEU A 76 -2.83 10.78 1.83
CA LEU A 76 -2.76 10.63 0.37
C LEU A 76 -2.88 9.15 -0.08
N PRO A 77 -2.17 8.18 0.53
CA PRO A 77 -2.42 6.76 0.31
C PRO A 77 -3.86 6.35 0.59
N HIS A 78 -4.49 6.86 1.67
CA HIS A 78 -5.89 6.52 1.96
C HIS A 78 -6.86 7.02 0.89
N LEU A 79 -6.66 8.23 0.37
CA LEU A 79 -7.44 8.75 -0.75
C LEU A 79 -7.24 7.89 -2.00
N PHE A 80 -5.99 7.59 -2.34
CA PHE A 80 -5.65 6.75 -3.50
C PHE A 80 -6.31 5.37 -3.40
N TRP A 81 -6.14 4.68 -2.27
CA TRP A 81 -6.69 3.34 -2.06
C TRP A 81 -8.22 3.34 -1.97
N GLY A 82 -8.82 4.39 -1.40
CA GLY A 82 -10.27 4.57 -1.40
C GLY A 82 -10.85 4.63 -2.81
N LEU A 83 -10.26 5.48 -3.67
CA LEU A 83 -10.68 5.60 -5.07
C LEU A 83 -10.45 4.30 -5.85
N TRP A 84 -9.29 3.67 -5.67
CA TRP A 84 -8.96 2.39 -6.28
C TRP A 84 -10.00 1.31 -5.93
N ASN A 85 -10.35 1.19 -4.64
CA ASN A 85 -11.33 0.21 -4.17
C ASN A 85 -12.73 0.45 -4.75
N MET A 86 -13.15 1.72 -4.89
CA MET A 86 -14.43 2.05 -5.52
C MET A 86 -14.45 1.62 -6.99
N ILE A 87 -13.37 1.86 -7.74
CA ILE A 87 -13.25 1.44 -9.15
C ILE A 87 -13.28 -0.08 -9.25
N CYS A 88 -12.51 -0.78 -8.41
CA CYS A 88 -12.51 -2.25 -8.36
C CYS A 88 -13.90 -2.81 -8.07
N ALA A 89 -14.63 -2.24 -7.10
CA ALA A 89 -15.98 -2.67 -6.79
C ALA A 89 -16.92 -2.53 -8.00
N GLN A 90 -16.83 -1.43 -8.75
CA GLN A 90 -17.64 -1.22 -9.96
C GLN A 90 -17.27 -2.20 -11.09
N VAL A 91 -15.98 -2.43 -11.33
CA VAL A 91 -15.50 -3.36 -12.36
C VAL A 91 -15.91 -4.80 -12.03
N ILE A 92 -15.71 -5.22 -10.77
CA ILE A 92 -16.11 -6.55 -10.30
C ILE A 92 -17.62 -6.73 -10.42
N ALA A 93 -18.41 -5.74 -10.01
CA ALA A 93 -19.87 -5.78 -10.14
C ALA A 93 -20.32 -5.95 -11.61
N ARG A 94 -19.71 -5.21 -12.54
CA ARG A 94 -20.01 -5.33 -13.98
C ARG A 94 -19.64 -6.71 -14.53
N LEU A 95 -18.47 -7.26 -14.17
CA LEU A 95 -18.05 -8.59 -14.59
C LEU A 95 -18.95 -9.70 -14.05
N MET A 96 -19.43 -9.57 -12.81
CA MET A 96 -20.40 -10.51 -12.23
C MET A 96 -21.76 -10.44 -12.93
N VAL A 97 -22.22 -9.26 -13.33
CA VAL A 97 -23.44 -9.08 -14.13
C VAL A 97 -23.29 -9.71 -15.52
N SER A 98 -22.17 -9.45 -16.22
CA SER A 98 -21.89 -10.08 -17.52
C SER A 98 -21.84 -11.61 -17.42
N ARG A 99 -21.18 -12.17 -16.39
CA ARG A 99 -21.20 -13.63 -16.15
C ARG A 99 -22.61 -14.18 -15.90
N LYS A 100 -23.46 -13.48 -15.15
CA LYS A 100 -24.85 -13.91 -14.94
C LYS A 100 -25.66 -13.90 -16.24
N ILE A 101 -25.48 -12.90 -17.10
CA ILE A 101 -26.16 -12.80 -18.40
C ILE A 101 -25.71 -13.93 -19.33
N THR A 102 -24.41 -14.19 -19.43
CA THR A 102 -23.86 -15.30 -20.24
C THR A 102 -24.31 -16.68 -19.75
N VAL A 103 -24.44 -16.86 -18.42
CA VAL A 103 -25.00 -18.10 -17.84
C VAL A 103 -26.49 -18.25 -18.11
N SER A 104 -27.26 -17.15 -18.17
CA SER A 104 -28.69 -17.19 -18.46
C SER A 104 -29.04 -17.37 -19.95
N GLU A 105 -28.12 -17.06 -20.87
CA GLU A 105 -28.35 -17.12 -22.33
C GLU A 105 -27.85 -18.40 -23.01
N GLY A 106 -27.38 -19.41 -22.27
CA GLY A 106 -27.25 -20.77 -22.81
C GLY A 106 -26.23 -20.94 -23.95
N LEU A 107 -24.97 -20.53 -23.73
CA LEU A 107 -23.84 -20.99 -24.53
C LEU A 107 -22.79 -21.62 -23.61
N GLU A 108 -22.61 -22.95 -23.74
CA GLU A 108 -21.49 -23.69 -23.15
C GLU A 108 -20.17 -23.15 -23.71
N LEU A 109 -19.51 -22.31 -22.92
CA LEU A 109 -18.09 -22.04 -23.06
C LEU A 109 -17.36 -22.95 -22.07
N VAL A 110 -16.77 -24.02 -22.60
CA VAL A 110 -15.75 -24.82 -21.91
C VAL A 110 -14.57 -23.89 -21.64
N VAL A 111 -14.60 -23.21 -20.48
CA VAL A 111 -13.43 -22.54 -19.94
C VAL A 111 -12.59 -23.63 -19.28
N LEU A 112 -11.65 -24.19 -20.04
CA LEU A 112 -10.59 -25.04 -19.50
C LEU A 112 -9.90 -24.26 -18.37
N SER A 113 -10.18 -24.67 -17.14
CA SER A 113 -9.44 -24.23 -15.97
C SER A 113 -8.03 -24.79 -16.08
N GLY A 114 -7.00 -24.02 -15.73
CA GLY A 114 -5.58 -24.40 -15.83
C GLY A 114 -5.13 -25.63 -15.02
N LYS A 115 -6.05 -26.48 -14.56
CA LYS A 115 -5.78 -27.86 -14.12
C LYS A 115 -5.76 -28.88 -15.27
N ASP A 116 -6.34 -28.58 -16.43
CA ASP A 116 -6.44 -29.53 -17.54
C ASP A 116 -5.24 -29.50 -18.52
N ILE A 117 -4.26 -28.61 -18.29
CA ILE A 117 -3.00 -28.56 -19.08
C ILE A 117 -1.90 -29.44 -18.43
N ALA A 118 -2.12 -29.97 -17.23
CA ALA A 118 -1.12 -30.78 -16.53
C ALA A 118 -1.14 -32.28 -16.90
N ASN A 119 -2.03 -32.73 -17.79
CA ASN A 119 -2.16 -34.14 -18.19
C ASN A 119 -2.29 -34.33 -19.71
N LEU A 120 -1.67 -33.47 -20.51
CA LEU A 120 -1.42 -33.71 -21.94
C LEU A 120 0.08 -33.81 -22.21
#